data_AF-A0A5B8KAN4-F1
#
_entry.id   AF-A0A5B8KAN4-F1
#
_cell.length_a   1.000
_cell.length_b   1.000
_cell.length_c   1.000
_cell.angle_alpha   90.00
_cell.angle_beta   90.00
_cell.angle_gamma   90.00
#
_symmetry.space_group_name_H-M   'P 1'
#
loop_
_entity.id
_entity.type
_entity.pdbx_description
1 polymer ?
#
loop_
_entity_poly.entity_id
_entity_poly.type
_entity_poly.pdbx_seq_one_letter_code
_entity_poly.pdbx_strand_id
1 'polypeptide(L)'
;MDRKPLEDTSDIRIVENNSINNQVLSTSYLKKDPEGVLNSRTYRIITREKKFKFFSMSFWLIILLTSILVITFLSLSQQNIIQQNFVTSYTGYYVLFGITLIFSLFYTTKAIIEFMGWKSAVARMRESYANGDSSAKVLFHTTYRNISIRSVRILWAVIFIEVFYGLFILITFLLYNYFVLKNNNLILDINMLNITVEWNIRNMLNNWYNNNIELFLILSLIFLGLVLAIYFIFFTFDKKRLLEISGLLGDDYSQITSSVMEAKSKEHKLWIKVFIVSFFLIYLLPFLIILILVWRKVIRRKA
;
A
#
# COMPACT_ATOMS: atom_id res chain seq x y z
N MET A 1 10.07 -20.15 86.22
CA MET A 1 9.82 -20.18 84.76
C MET A 1 9.52 -18.77 84.32
N ASP A 2 10.55 -18.03 83.91
CA ASP A 2 10.41 -16.64 83.48
C ASP A 2 9.78 -16.58 82.10
N ARG A 3 8.67 -15.84 81.99
CA ARG A 3 7.99 -15.59 80.73
C ARG A 3 8.72 -14.48 80.00
N LYS A 4 9.34 -14.79 78.85
CA LYS A 4 9.92 -13.80 77.95
C LYS A 4 8.80 -12.96 77.29
N PRO A 5 9.01 -11.64 77.08
CA PRO A 5 8.04 -10.78 76.40
C PRO A 5 7.90 -11.11 74.91
N LEU A 6 6.71 -10.88 74.36
CA LEU A 6 6.30 -11.17 72.97
C LEU A 6 6.89 -10.20 71.92
N GLU A 7 7.74 -9.25 72.33
CA GLU A 7 8.31 -8.19 71.47
C GLU A 7 9.83 -8.31 71.32
N ASP A 8 10.35 -9.54 71.29
CA ASP A 8 11.75 -9.77 70.92
C ASP A 8 11.86 -9.83 69.38
N THR A 9 12.08 -8.68 68.75
CA THR A 9 12.32 -8.57 67.30
C THR A 9 13.78 -8.84 66.92
N SER A 10 14.62 -9.32 67.83
CA SER A 10 16.05 -9.54 67.58
C SER A 10 16.36 -10.62 66.53
N ASP A 11 15.38 -11.47 66.19
CA ASP A 11 15.48 -12.49 65.14
C ASP A 11 14.76 -12.15 63.82
N ILE A 12 14.19 -10.94 63.68
CA ILE A 12 13.66 -10.49 62.39
C ILE A 12 14.84 -10.05 61.52
N ARG A 13 15.47 -11.03 60.85
CA ARG A 13 16.30 -10.76 59.68
C ARG A 13 15.41 -10.17 58.59
N ILE A 14 15.35 -8.84 58.53
CA ILE A 14 14.94 -8.14 57.32
C ILE A 14 15.99 -8.49 56.27
N VAL A 15 15.68 -9.49 55.46
CA VAL A 15 16.42 -9.72 54.21
C VAL A 15 16.07 -8.53 53.33
N GLU A 16 16.87 -7.48 53.44
CA GLU A 16 16.84 -6.33 52.55
C GLU A 16 17.22 -6.87 51.17
N ASN A 17 16.21 -7.24 50.39
CA ASN A 17 16.39 -7.85 49.10
C ASN A 17 16.75 -6.77 48.07
N ASN A 18 17.90 -6.12 48.27
CA ASN A 18 18.52 -5.16 47.36
C ASN A 18 18.86 -5.79 45.99
N SER A 19 18.67 -7.12 45.85
CA SER A 19 18.82 -7.83 44.59
C SER A 19 17.56 -7.78 43.70
N ILE A 20 16.35 -7.58 44.25
CA ILE A 20 15.12 -7.50 43.45
C ILE A 20 15.00 -6.12 42.76
N ASN A 21 15.37 -5.04 43.44
CA ASN A 21 15.31 -3.70 42.84
C ASN A 21 16.37 -3.47 41.76
N ASN A 22 17.54 -4.12 41.87
CA ASN A 22 18.60 -3.98 40.85
C ASN A 22 18.42 -4.91 39.64
N GLN A 23 17.58 -5.95 39.73
CA GLN A 23 17.23 -6.80 38.58
C GLN A 23 16.16 -6.18 37.66
N VAL A 24 15.37 -5.22 38.14
CA VAL A 24 14.47 -4.43 37.28
C VAL A 24 15.25 -3.34 36.51
N LEU A 25 16.37 -2.87 37.06
CA LEU A 25 17.27 -1.87 36.45
C LEU A 25 18.29 -2.46 35.46
N SER A 26 18.50 -3.77 35.46
CA SER A 26 19.45 -4.47 34.57
C SER A 26 18.81 -5.03 33.28
N THR A 27 17.77 -4.38 32.75
CA THR A 27 17.36 -4.57 31.36
C THR A 27 18.33 -3.88 30.40
N SER A 28 19.59 -4.37 30.34
CA SER A 28 20.64 -3.88 29.42
C SER A 28 20.31 -4.09 27.93
N TYR A 29 19.18 -4.74 27.61
CA TYR A 29 18.63 -4.87 26.26
C TYR A 29 17.73 -3.70 25.83
N LEU A 30 17.39 -2.77 26.72
CA LEU A 30 16.68 -1.55 26.35
C LEU A 30 17.70 -0.53 25.83
N LYS A 31 17.69 -0.31 24.51
CA LYS A 31 18.48 0.74 23.86
C LYS A 31 18.14 2.09 24.52
N LYS A 32 19.02 2.58 25.39
CA LYS A 32 18.87 3.89 26.05
C LYS A 32 19.05 5.01 25.03
N ASP A 33 18.36 6.13 25.27
CA ASP A 33 18.52 7.33 24.45
C ASP A 33 19.96 7.88 24.65
N PRO A 34 20.73 8.13 23.58
CA PRO A 34 22.09 8.65 23.70
C PRO A 34 22.18 10.02 24.38
N GLU A 35 21.10 10.80 24.37
CA GLU A 35 21.03 12.12 25.00
C GLU A 35 20.34 12.10 26.38
N GLY A 36 19.81 10.95 26.81
CA GLY A 36 19.16 10.80 28.12
C GLY A 36 17.85 11.58 28.32
N VAL A 37 17.36 12.30 27.31
CA VAL A 37 16.16 13.15 27.40
C VAL A 37 14.89 12.31 27.26
N LEU A 38 14.92 11.22 26.49
CA LEU A 38 13.74 10.42 26.17
C LEU A 38 13.69 9.09 26.94
N ASN A 39 12.48 8.67 27.32
CA ASN A 39 12.24 7.30 27.77
C ASN A 39 12.63 6.30 26.67
N SER A 40 13.25 5.18 27.07
CA SER A 40 13.66 4.07 26.20
C SER A 40 12.55 3.58 25.24
N ARG A 41 11.29 3.58 25.68
CA ARG A 41 10.11 3.22 24.84
C ARG A 41 9.92 4.21 23.69
N THR A 42 9.94 5.51 23.98
CA THR A 42 9.78 6.60 23.01
C THR A 42 10.94 6.59 22.00
N TYR A 43 12.17 6.41 22.48
CA TYR A 43 13.35 6.33 21.63
C TYR A 43 13.32 5.11 20.68
N ARG A 44 12.85 3.95 21.14
CA ARG A 44 12.68 2.76 20.28
C ARG A 44 11.67 3.01 19.17
N ILE A 45 10.56 3.71 19.45
CA ILE A 45 9.55 4.06 18.45
C ILE A 45 10.13 5.02 17.42
N ILE A 46 10.84 6.07 17.85
CA ILE A 46 11.47 7.05 16.95
C ILE A 46 12.51 6.40 16.04
N THR A 47 13.35 5.51 16.59
CA THR A 47 14.38 4.83 15.80
C THR A 47 13.77 3.85 14.79
N ARG A 48 12.66 3.18 15.12
CA ARG A 48 11.88 2.37 14.17
C ARG A 48 11.25 3.21 13.06
N GLU A 49 10.60 4.32 13.40
CA GLU A 49 10.02 5.24 12.40
C GLU A 49 11.09 5.84 11.48
N LYS A 50 12.26 6.19 12.03
CA LYS A 50 13.40 6.65 11.24
C LYS A 50 13.84 5.59 10.22
N LYS A 51 13.96 4.33 10.65
CA LYS A 51 14.30 3.20 9.75
C LYS A 51 13.23 2.99 8.68
N PHE A 52 11.95 3.06 9.05
CA PHE A 52 10.85 2.92 8.10
C PHE A 52 10.86 4.02 7.03
N LYS A 53 11.05 5.28 7.44
CA LYS A 53 11.16 6.41 6.50
C LYS A 53 12.38 6.29 5.59
N PHE A 54 13.52 5.87 6.14
CA PHE A 54 14.71 5.59 5.34
C PHE A 54 14.48 4.48 4.32
N PHE A 55 13.88 3.36 4.74
CA PHE A 55 13.54 2.27 3.83
C PHE A 55 12.59 2.73 2.72
N SER A 56 11.55 3.51 3.05
CA SER A 56 10.64 4.07 2.05
C SER A 56 11.35 4.98 1.06
N MET A 57 12.29 5.82 1.53
CA MET A 57 13.08 6.69 0.66
C MET A 57 13.97 5.86 -0.28
N SER A 58 14.72 4.89 0.26
CA SER A 58 15.59 4.01 -0.53
C SER A 58 14.81 3.18 -1.55
N PHE A 59 13.63 2.68 -1.19
CA PHE A 59 12.76 1.90 -2.08
C PHE A 59 12.35 2.71 -3.31
N TRP A 60 11.83 3.94 -3.12
CA TRP A 60 11.42 4.79 -4.24
C TRP A 60 12.61 5.24 -5.09
N LEU A 61 13.76 5.49 -4.46
CA LEU A 61 14.99 5.85 -5.16
C LEU A 61 15.50 4.70 -6.05
N ILE A 62 15.43 3.45 -5.60
CA ILE A 62 15.78 2.27 -6.41
C ILE A 62 14.84 2.15 -7.62
N ILE A 63 13.53 2.34 -7.44
CA ILE A 63 12.56 2.30 -8.55
C ILE A 63 12.84 3.41 -9.57
N LEU A 64 13.20 4.61 -9.11
CA LEU A 64 13.56 5.72 -9.97
C LEU A 64 14.82 5.40 -10.79
N LEU A 65 15.89 4.92 -10.14
CA LEU A 65 17.13 4.56 -10.81
C LEU A 65 16.94 3.42 -11.82
N THR A 66 16.19 2.39 -11.45
CA THR A 66 15.89 1.28 -12.36
C THR A 66 15.07 1.73 -13.57
N SER A 67 14.11 2.65 -13.39
CA SER A 67 13.34 3.21 -14.51
C SER A 67 14.24 4.00 -15.47
N ILE A 68 15.17 4.80 -14.94
CA ILE A 68 16.16 5.54 -15.75
C ILE A 68 17.09 4.57 -16.50
N LEU A 69 17.61 3.55 -15.80
CA LEU A 69 18.49 2.55 -16.40
C LEU A 69 17.80 1.76 -17.51
N VAL A 70 16.54 1.39 -17.34
CA VAL A 70 15.79 0.67 -18.37
C VAL A 70 15.52 1.58 -19.59
N ILE A 71 15.11 2.83 -19.38
CA ILE A 71 14.84 3.76 -20.50
C ILE A 71 16.13 4.06 -21.28
N THR A 72 17.23 4.32 -20.58
CA THR A 72 18.54 4.57 -21.21
C THR A 72 19.02 3.34 -21.97
N PHE A 73 18.89 2.15 -21.38
CA PHE A 73 19.21 0.89 -22.05
C PHE A 73 18.37 0.65 -23.32
N LEU A 74 17.05 0.89 -23.27
CA LEU A 74 16.18 0.80 -24.44
C LEU A 74 16.61 1.80 -25.53
N SER A 75 16.96 3.04 -25.14
CA SER A 75 17.42 4.07 -26.07
C SER A 75 18.73 3.70 -26.78
N LEU A 76 19.67 3.10 -26.04
CA LEU A 76 20.95 2.64 -26.60
C LEU A 76 20.76 1.41 -27.49
N SER A 77 19.83 0.52 -27.14
CA SER A 77 19.48 -0.63 -27.99
C SER A 77 18.83 -0.19 -29.30
N GLN A 78 17.92 0.80 -29.27
CA GLN A 78 17.30 1.34 -30.48
C GLN A 78 18.32 1.98 -31.44
N GLN A 79 19.39 2.56 -30.91
CA GLN A 79 20.50 3.12 -31.70
C GLN A 79 21.49 2.05 -32.20
N ASN A 80 21.20 0.76 -32.01
CA ASN A 80 22.08 -0.38 -32.33
C ASN A 80 23.46 -0.32 -31.66
N ILE A 81 23.62 0.46 -30.59
CA ILE A 81 24.85 0.51 -29.78
C ILE A 81 24.95 -0.78 -28.93
N ILE A 82 23.80 -1.32 -28.51
CA ILE A 82 23.68 -2.58 -27.79
C ILE A 82 22.82 -3.54 -28.61
N GLN A 83 23.41 -4.65 -29.07
CA GLN A 83 22.67 -5.68 -29.81
C GLN A 83 21.69 -6.42 -28.89
N GLN A 84 20.43 -6.53 -29.32
CA GLN A 84 19.40 -7.31 -28.64
C GLN A 84 18.68 -8.26 -29.59
N ASN A 85 18.48 -9.50 -29.12
CA ASN A 85 17.76 -10.54 -29.84
C ASN A 85 16.33 -10.77 -29.33
N PHE A 86 15.88 -10.01 -28.31
CA PHE A 86 14.70 -10.37 -27.51
C PHE A 86 13.48 -9.46 -27.62
N VAL A 87 13.60 -8.26 -28.22
CA VAL A 87 12.52 -7.27 -28.23
C VAL A 87 12.19 -6.85 -29.66
N THR A 88 10.99 -7.18 -30.12
CA THR A 88 10.48 -6.83 -31.46
C THR A 88 9.81 -5.45 -31.50
N SER A 89 9.37 -4.92 -30.36
CA SER A 89 8.78 -3.58 -30.24
C SER A 89 9.11 -2.94 -28.89
N TYR A 90 9.67 -1.74 -28.92
CA TYR A 90 10.12 -1.00 -27.74
C TYR A 90 9.04 -0.08 -27.15
N THR A 91 7.99 0.25 -27.91
CA THR A 91 7.02 1.31 -27.56
C THR A 91 6.30 1.02 -26.25
N GLY A 92 5.87 -0.22 -26.01
CA GLY A 92 5.18 -0.61 -24.77
C GLY A 92 6.05 -0.43 -23.53
N TYR A 93 7.34 -0.75 -23.64
CA TYR A 93 8.29 -0.60 -22.54
C TYR A 93 8.57 0.89 -22.24
N TYR A 94 8.69 1.74 -23.27
CA TYR A 94 8.83 3.18 -23.06
C TYR A 94 7.64 3.79 -22.33
N VAL A 95 6.41 3.40 -22.70
CA VAL A 95 5.21 3.91 -22.01
C VAL A 95 5.18 3.43 -20.56
N LEU A 96 5.43 2.14 -20.32
CA LEU A 96 5.39 1.55 -18.98
C LEU A 96 6.46 2.17 -18.05
N PHE A 97 7.71 2.21 -18.49
CA PHE A 97 8.80 2.76 -17.69
C PHE A 97 8.77 4.29 -17.65
N GLY A 98 8.23 4.97 -18.67
CA GLY A 98 8.02 6.42 -18.66
C GLY A 98 7.01 6.85 -17.60
N ILE A 99 5.85 6.18 -17.53
CA ILE A 99 4.86 6.41 -16.47
C ILE A 99 5.48 6.10 -15.10
N THR A 100 6.18 4.97 -14.98
CA THR A 100 6.85 4.58 -13.73
C THR A 100 7.90 5.59 -13.29
N LEU A 101 8.64 6.19 -14.22
CA LEU A 101 9.61 7.25 -13.93
C LEU A 101 8.94 8.49 -13.35
N ILE A 102 7.84 8.95 -13.95
CA ILE A 102 7.11 10.14 -13.45
C ILE A 102 6.57 9.88 -12.03
N PHE A 103 5.94 8.72 -11.79
CA PHE A 103 5.43 8.39 -10.47
C PHE A 103 6.55 8.23 -9.43
N SER A 104 7.63 7.52 -9.79
CA SER A 104 8.76 7.31 -8.87
C SER A 104 9.48 8.62 -8.54
N LEU A 105 9.56 9.57 -9.47
CA LEU A 105 10.08 10.92 -9.18
C LEU A 105 9.26 11.60 -8.09
N PHE A 106 7.94 11.69 -8.28
CA PHE A 106 7.03 12.33 -7.32
C PHE A 106 7.14 11.68 -5.93
N TYR A 107 7.10 10.34 -5.85
CA TYR A 107 7.17 9.63 -4.58
C TYR A 107 8.55 9.69 -3.92
N THR A 108 9.63 9.71 -4.70
CA THR A 108 10.99 9.87 -4.18
C THR A 108 11.14 11.25 -3.53
N THR A 109 10.75 12.32 -4.22
CA THR A 109 10.79 13.69 -3.68
C THR A 109 9.98 13.80 -2.39
N LYS A 110 8.76 13.25 -2.38
CA LYS A 110 7.93 13.22 -1.18
C LYS A 110 8.60 12.46 -0.02
N ALA A 111 9.19 11.29 -0.29
CA ALA A 111 9.85 10.49 0.73
C ALA A 111 11.08 11.18 1.33
N ILE A 112 11.86 11.89 0.51
CA ILE A 112 13.01 12.70 0.96
C ILE A 112 12.53 13.81 1.90
N ILE A 113 11.50 14.58 1.49
CA ILE A 113 10.93 15.65 2.32
C ILE A 113 10.44 15.10 3.66
N GLU A 114 9.74 13.96 3.65
CA GLU A 114 9.24 13.32 4.86
C GLU A 114 10.36 12.80 5.79
N PHE A 115 11.49 12.37 5.23
CA PHE A 115 12.65 11.92 6.00
C PHE A 115 13.39 13.11 6.63
N MET A 116 13.63 14.18 5.87
CA MET A 116 14.24 15.41 6.37
C MET A 116 13.36 16.08 7.43
N GLY A 117 12.06 16.20 7.16
CA GLY A 117 11.08 16.75 8.10
C GLY A 117 11.01 15.96 9.41
N TRP A 118 11.14 14.63 9.34
CA TRP A 118 11.20 13.79 10.55
C TRP A 118 12.42 14.08 11.42
N LYS A 119 13.61 14.23 10.81
CA LYS A 119 14.83 14.57 11.55
C LYS A 119 14.68 15.89 12.31
N SER A 120 14.13 16.91 11.64
CA SER A 120 13.85 18.21 12.24
C SER A 120 12.80 18.14 13.36
N ALA A 121 11.73 17.35 13.15
CA ALA A 121 10.69 17.21 14.16
C ALA A 121 11.16 16.47 15.41
N VAL A 122 12.04 15.48 15.28
CA VAL A 122 12.66 14.79 16.43
C VAL A 122 13.55 15.75 17.24
N ALA A 123 14.30 16.63 16.56
CA ALA A 123 15.13 17.62 17.24
C ALA A 123 14.27 18.61 18.08
N ARG A 124 13.22 19.18 17.48
CA ARG A 124 12.27 20.04 18.21
C ARG A 124 11.58 19.33 19.35
N MET A 125 11.18 18.07 19.14
CA MET A 125 10.53 17.27 20.18
C MET A 125 11.45 17.06 21.39
N ARG A 126 12.75 16.82 21.17
CA ARG A 126 13.73 16.70 22.26
C ARG A 126 13.90 18.01 23.02
N GLU A 127 13.95 19.13 22.32
CA GLU A 127 13.97 20.46 22.93
C GLU A 127 12.71 20.71 23.78
N SER A 128 11.52 20.43 23.26
CA SER A 128 10.26 20.51 24.04
C SER A 128 10.26 19.59 25.26
N TYR A 129 10.78 18.36 25.15
CA TYR A 129 10.91 17.44 26.30
C TYR A 129 11.86 17.98 27.37
N ALA A 130 13.00 18.56 26.96
CA ALA A 130 13.95 19.18 27.87
C ALA A 130 13.34 20.40 28.60
N ASN A 131 12.45 21.13 27.92
CA ASN A 131 11.76 22.31 28.47
C ASN A 131 10.46 21.97 29.21
N GLY A 132 10.05 20.70 29.28
CA GLY A 132 8.80 20.27 29.94
C GLY A 132 7.52 20.66 29.21
N ASP A 133 7.59 21.00 27.92
CA ASP A 133 6.46 21.49 27.12
C ASP A 133 5.61 20.33 26.54
N SER A 134 4.30 20.48 26.67
CA SER A 134 3.26 19.62 26.07
C SER A 134 3.38 19.45 24.55
N SER A 135 4.02 20.40 23.85
CA SER A 135 4.26 20.36 22.40
C SER A 135 5.07 19.14 21.93
N ALA A 136 5.75 18.45 22.84
CA ALA A 136 6.51 17.24 22.56
C ALA A 136 5.66 16.07 22.02
N LYS A 137 4.33 16.08 22.21
CA LYS A 137 3.45 14.99 21.73
C LYS A 137 2.92 15.19 20.29
N VAL A 138 3.05 16.39 19.73
CA VAL A 138 2.51 16.77 18.40
C VAL A 138 3.02 15.89 17.25
N LEU A 139 4.27 15.44 17.34
CA LEU A 139 4.86 14.52 16.37
C LEU A 139 4.09 13.20 16.29
N PHE A 140 3.70 12.64 17.44
CA PHE A 140 2.99 11.38 17.53
C PHE A 140 1.54 11.51 17.08
N HIS A 141 0.87 12.64 17.40
CA HIS A 141 -0.48 12.94 16.88
C HIS A 141 -0.53 12.92 15.36
N THR A 142 0.40 13.64 14.73
CA THR A 142 0.48 13.75 13.26
C THR A 142 0.80 12.40 12.62
N THR A 143 1.72 11.65 13.23
CA THR A 143 2.12 10.32 12.73
C THR A 143 0.96 9.33 12.84
N TYR A 144 0.25 9.32 13.95
CA TYR A 144 -0.92 8.45 14.18
C TYR A 144 -2.03 8.72 13.15
N ARG A 145 -2.36 9.99 12.93
CA ARG A 145 -3.34 10.42 11.92
C ARG A 145 -2.92 10.00 10.52
N ASN A 146 -1.68 10.26 10.13
CA ASN A 146 -1.19 9.96 8.79
C ASN A 146 -1.20 8.46 8.48
N ILE A 147 -0.77 7.61 9.43
CA ILE A 147 -0.82 6.15 9.25
C ILE A 147 -2.27 5.68 9.12
N SER A 148 -3.16 6.20 9.99
CA SER A 148 -4.57 5.83 9.99
C SER A 148 -5.28 6.19 8.69
N ILE A 149 -5.06 7.39 8.15
CA ILE A 149 -5.64 7.82 6.87
C ILE A 149 -5.01 7.05 5.70
N ARG A 150 -3.69 6.85 5.71
CA ARG A 150 -2.99 6.08 4.68
C ARG A 150 -3.51 4.66 4.58
N SER A 151 -3.83 4.02 5.71
CA SER A 151 -4.40 2.66 5.72
C SER A 151 -5.70 2.55 4.93
N VAL A 152 -6.57 3.57 5.01
CA VAL A 152 -7.82 3.64 4.24
C VAL A 152 -7.53 3.76 2.74
N ARG A 153 -6.57 4.62 2.37
CA ARG A 153 -6.18 4.81 0.96
C ARG A 153 -5.57 3.56 0.35
N ILE A 154 -4.73 2.84 1.11
CA ILE A 154 -4.13 1.57 0.67
C ILE A 154 -5.23 0.51 0.50
N LEU A 155 -6.15 0.38 1.46
CA LEU A 155 -7.29 -0.53 1.34
C LEU A 155 -8.09 -0.24 0.05
N TRP A 156 -8.40 1.02 -0.23
CA TRP A 156 -9.10 1.38 -1.45
C TRP A 156 -8.28 1.09 -2.70
N ALA A 157 -6.98 1.40 -2.73
CA ALA A 157 -6.13 1.04 -3.86
C ALA A 157 -6.18 -0.47 -4.16
N VAL A 158 -6.18 -1.31 -3.12
CA VAL A 158 -6.33 -2.77 -3.25
C VAL A 158 -7.71 -3.14 -3.78
N ILE A 159 -8.80 -2.59 -3.23
CA ILE A 159 -10.16 -2.81 -3.74
C ILE A 159 -10.26 -2.44 -5.23
N PHE A 160 -9.67 -1.32 -5.64
CA PHE A 160 -9.65 -0.92 -7.04
C PHE A 160 -8.90 -1.94 -7.91
N ILE A 161 -7.71 -2.37 -7.49
CA ILE A 161 -6.94 -3.37 -8.25
C ILE A 161 -7.75 -4.69 -8.34
N GLU A 162 -8.23 -5.20 -7.22
CA GLU A 162 -8.99 -6.46 -7.17
C GLU A 162 -10.26 -6.41 -8.03
N VAL A 163 -11.05 -5.35 -7.92
CA VAL A 163 -12.31 -5.25 -8.68
C VAL A 163 -12.04 -4.98 -10.15
N PHE A 164 -11.26 -3.96 -10.49
CA PHE A 164 -11.10 -3.57 -11.89
C PHE A 164 -10.23 -4.58 -12.65
N TYR A 165 -9.08 -4.95 -12.10
CA TYR A 165 -8.22 -5.93 -12.75
C TYR A 165 -8.84 -7.33 -12.67
N GLY A 166 -9.48 -7.70 -11.56
CA GLY A 166 -10.19 -8.97 -11.44
C GLY A 166 -11.36 -9.12 -12.40
N LEU A 167 -12.19 -8.08 -12.59
CA LEU A 167 -13.25 -8.11 -13.61
C LEU A 167 -12.67 -8.19 -15.03
N PHE A 168 -11.57 -7.48 -15.30
CA PHE A 168 -10.89 -7.59 -16.59
C PHE A 168 -10.39 -9.02 -16.86
N ILE A 169 -9.77 -9.68 -15.89
CA ILE A 169 -9.35 -11.08 -15.98
C ILE A 169 -10.56 -12.00 -16.16
N LEU A 170 -11.63 -11.80 -15.38
CA LEU A 170 -12.86 -12.59 -15.46
C LEU A 170 -13.48 -12.51 -16.85
N ILE A 171 -13.60 -11.30 -17.42
CA ILE A 171 -14.12 -11.09 -18.77
C ILE A 171 -13.22 -11.80 -19.79
N THR A 172 -11.91 -11.65 -19.67
CA THR A 172 -10.93 -12.30 -20.55
C THR A 172 -11.06 -13.83 -20.48
N PHE A 173 -11.21 -14.40 -19.29
CA PHE A 173 -11.42 -15.82 -19.08
C PHE A 173 -12.75 -16.32 -19.68
N LEU A 174 -13.84 -15.57 -19.49
CA LEU A 174 -15.15 -15.93 -20.07
C LEU A 174 -15.10 -15.91 -21.61
N LEU A 175 -14.43 -14.91 -22.19
CA LEU A 175 -14.22 -14.84 -23.63
C LEU A 175 -13.32 -15.99 -24.13
N TYR A 176 -12.22 -16.28 -23.42
CA TYR A 176 -11.33 -17.40 -23.72
C TYR A 176 -12.09 -18.75 -23.72
N ASN A 177 -12.82 -19.01 -22.64
CA ASN A 177 -13.58 -20.26 -22.48
C ASN A 177 -14.67 -20.40 -23.55
N TYR A 178 -15.37 -19.31 -23.88
CA TYR A 178 -16.47 -19.36 -24.84
C TYR A 178 -15.99 -19.42 -26.31
N PHE A 179 -15.03 -18.59 -26.71
CA PHE A 179 -14.62 -18.44 -28.11
C PHE A 179 -13.43 -19.34 -28.49
N VAL A 180 -12.55 -19.67 -27.56
CA VAL A 180 -11.36 -20.49 -27.84
C VAL A 180 -11.61 -21.94 -27.46
N LEU A 181 -11.90 -22.23 -26.19
CA LEU A 181 -12.06 -23.62 -25.71
C LEU A 181 -13.30 -24.32 -26.29
N LYS A 182 -14.45 -23.64 -26.35
CA LYS A 182 -15.70 -24.22 -26.89
C LYS A 182 -15.81 -24.16 -28.42
N ASN A 183 -14.78 -23.69 -29.11
CA ASN A 183 -14.72 -23.57 -30.57
C ASN A 183 -15.89 -22.81 -31.24
N ASN A 184 -16.45 -21.81 -30.55
CA ASN A 184 -17.51 -20.98 -31.12
C ASN A 184 -16.92 -19.88 -32.01
N ASN A 185 -17.10 -20.00 -33.32
CA ASN A 185 -16.71 -18.99 -34.30
C ASN A 185 -17.84 -17.97 -34.54
N LEU A 186 -18.36 -17.39 -33.46
CA LEU A 186 -19.39 -16.36 -33.57
C LEU A 186 -18.76 -15.05 -34.07
N ILE A 187 -18.99 -14.73 -35.34
CA ILE A 187 -18.65 -13.42 -35.92
C ILE A 187 -19.74 -12.44 -35.50
N LEU A 188 -19.36 -11.43 -34.71
CA LEU A 188 -20.28 -10.37 -34.31
C LEU A 188 -20.24 -9.27 -35.36
N ASP A 189 -21.23 -9.26 -36.26
CA ASP A 189 -21.45 -8.13 -37.16
C ASP A 189 -22.11 -6.99 -36.39
N ILE A 190 -21.33 -5.96 -36.09
CA ILE A 190 -21.84 -4.71 -35.51
C ILE A 190 -22.00 -3.74 -36.68
N ASN A 191 -23.25 -3.46 -37.04
CA ASN A 191 -23.58 -2.52 -38.11
C ASN A 191 -23.93 -1.16 -37.47
N MET A 192 -22.95 -0.28 -37.38
CA MET A 192 -23.10 1.08 -36.84
C MET A 192 -22.94 2.06 -38.01
N LEU A 193 -23.96 2.87 -38.31
CA LEU A 193 -23.87 3.97 -39.27
C LEU A 193 -23.25 3.56 -40.64
N ASN A 194 -23.72 2.46 -41.24
CA ASN A 194 -23.21 1.87 -42.50
C ASN A 194 -21.75 1.36 -42.46
N ILE A 195 -21.15 1.22 -41.28
CA ILE A 195 -19.86 0.55 -41.08
C ILE A 195 -20.15 -0.85 -40.56
N THR A 196 -19.85 -1.87 -41.36
CA THR A 196 -19.83 -3.27 -40.95
C THR A 196 -18.48 -3.58 -40.33
N VAL A 197 -18.44 -3.74 -39.01
CA VAL A 197 -17.26 -4.27 -38.31
C VAL A 197 -17.48 -5.76 -38.07
N GLU A 198 -16.73 -6.60 -38.78
CA GLU A 198 -16.63 -8.03 -38.49
C GLU A 198 -15.68 -8.22 -37.31
N TRP A 199 -16.24 -8.51 -36.13
CA TRP A 199 -15.42 -8.66 -34.94
C TRP A 199 -15.11 -10.14 -34.66
N ASN A 200 -13.93 -10.61 -35.09
CA ASN A 200 -13.43 -11.94 -34.76
C ASN A 200 -12.69 -11.92 -33.42
N ILE A 201 -13.43 -12.19 -32.35
CA ILE A 201 -12.93 -12.17 -30.96
C ILE A 201 -11.80 -13.18 -30.75
N ARG A 202 -11.84 -14.35 -31.40
CA ARG A 202 -10.78 -15.36 -31.30
C ARG A 202 -9.45 -14.83 -31.84
N ASN A 203 -9.45 -14.29 -33.06
CA ASN A 203 -8.23 -13.73 -33.65
C ASN A 203 -7.71 -12.54 -32.84
N MET A 204 -8.61 -11.71 -32.32
CA MET A 204 -8.23 -10.61 -31.43
C MET A 204 -7.51 -11.10 -30.17
N LEU A 205 -8.09 -12.08 -29.46
CA LEU A 205 -7.49 -12.66 -28.26
C LEU A 205 -6.14 -13.32 -28.57
N ASN A 206 -6.07 -14.13 -29.63
CA ASN A 206 -4.85 -14.81 -30.04
C ASN A 206 -3.73 -13.82 -30.38
N ASN A 207 -4.06 -12.72 -31.08
CA ASN A 207 -3.08 -11.68 -31.41
C ASN A 207 -2.65 -10.86 -30.18
N TRP A 208 -3.59 -10.50 -29.31
CA TRP A 208 -3.30 -9.69 -28.11
C TRP A 208 -2.38 -10.42 -27.12
N TYR A 209 -2.55 -11.72 -26.99
CA TYR A 209 -1.80 -12.54 -26.03
C TYR A 209 -0.73 -13.42 -26.68
N ASN A 210 -0.44 -13.22 -27.98
CA ASN A 210 0.51 -14.02 -28.76
C ASN A 210 0.28 -15.54 -28.56
N ASN A 211 -0.98 -15.98 -28.68
CA ASN A 211 -1.46 -17.34 -28.43
C ASN A 211 -1.24 -17.92 -27.01
N ASN A 212 -0.76 -17.12 -26.05
CA ASN A 212 -0.44 -17.55 -24.68
C ASN A 212 -1.42 -16.99 -23.63
N ILE A 213 -2.72 -17.06 -23.92
CA ILE A 213 -3.78 -16.51 -23.05
C ILE A 213 -3.80 -17.20 -21.68
N GLU A 214 -3.59 -18.53 -21.65
CA GLU A 214 -3.61 -19.32 -20.40
C GLU A 214 -2.52 -18.85 -19.43
N LEU A 215 -1.30 -18.65 -19.94
CA LEU A 215 -0.17 -18.15 -19.15
C LEU A 215 -0.47 -16.75 -18.60
N PHE A 216 -1.05 -15.87 -19.43
CA PHE A 216 -1.49 -14.55 -19.00
C PHE A 216 -2.52 -14.62 -17.86
N LEU A 217 -3.53 -15.49 -17.97
CA LEU A 217 -4.57 -15.66 -16.95
C LEU A 217 -3.99 -16.18 -15.63
N ILE A 218 -3.11 -17.19 -15.69
CA ILE A 218 -2.44 -17.74 -14.49
C ILE A 218 -1.57 -16.69 -13.81
N LEU A 219 -0.71 -15.99 -14.56
CA LEU A 219 0.13 -14.92 -14.00
C LEU A 219 -0.70 -13.79 -13.40
N SER A 220 -1.82 -13.44 -14.03
CA SER A 220 -2.72 -12.40 -13.55
C SER A 220 -3.43 -12.80 -12.25
N LEU A 221 -3.81 -14.07 -12.11
CA LEU A 221 -4.39 -14.59 -10.88
C LEU A 221 -3.36 -14.64 -9.73
N ILE A 222 -2.13 -15.07 -10.03
CA ILE A 222 -1.01 -15.02 -9.08
C ILE A 222 -0.74 -13.58 -8.64
N PHE A 223 -0.78 -12.62 -9.57
CA PHE A 223 -0.60 -11.20 -9.27
C PHE A 223 -1.67 -10.67 -8.30
N LEU A 224 -2.95 -10.96 -8.51
CA LEU A 224 -4.02 -10.59 -7.55
C LEU A 224 -3.79 -11.19 -6.17
N GLY A 225 -3.47 -12.50 -6.10
CA GLY A 225 -3.14 -13.16 -4.84
C GLY A 225 -1.96 -12.50 -4.12
N LEU A 226 -0.94 -12.09 -4.86
CA LEU A 226 0.24 -11.40 -4.34
C LEU A 226 -0.10 -10.00 -3.80
N VAL A 227 -0.97 -9.25 -4.50
CA VAL A 227 -1.47 -7.94 -4.05
C VAL A 227 -2.17 -8.05 -2.69
N LEU A 228 -3.05 -9.05 -2.52
CA LEU A 228 -3.70 -9.33 -1.24
C LEU A 228 -2.71 -9.71 -0.15
N ALA A 229 -1.76 -10.60 -0.44
CA ALA A 229 -0.74 -11.02 0.52
C ALA A 229 0.09 -9.83 1.02
N ILE A 230 0.55 -8.97 0.09
CA ILE A 230 1.27 -7.74 0.42
C ILE A 230 0.41 -6.82 1.29
N TYR A 231 -0.87 -6.64 0.94
CA TYR A 231 -1.80 -5.82 1.71
C TYR A 231 -1.91 -6.31 3.17
N PHE A 232 -2.08 -7.61 3.40
CA PHE A 232 -2.17 -8.17 4.76
C PHE A 232 -0.89 -7.96 5.57
N ILE A 233 0.28 -8.06 4.95
CA ILE A 233 1.57 -7.78 5.59
C ILE A 233 1.63 -6.31 6.04
N PHE A 234 1.34 -5.37 5.14
CA PHE A 234 1.34 -3.94 5.47
C PHE A 234 0.27 -3.56 6.50
N PHE A 235 -0.93 -4.13 6.38
CA PHE A 235 -2.02 -3.91 7.33
C PHE A 235 -1.64 -4.36 8.74
N THR A 236 -1.04 -5.54 8.87
CA THR A 236 -0.60 -6.08 10.16
C THR A 236 0.51 -5.23 10.76
N PHE A 237 1.47 -4.81 9.92
CA PHE A 237 2.56 -3.94 10.35
C PHE A 237 2.07 -2.57 10.82
N ASP A 238 1.20 -1.91 10.05
CA ASP A 238 0.65 -0.60 10.40
C ASP A 238 -0.28 -0.70 11.63
N LYS A 239 -1.03 -1.79 11.81
CA LYS A 239 -1.84 -2.03 13.02
C LYS A 239 -0.95 -2.13 14.27
N LYS A 240 0.14 -2.90 14.21
CA LYS A 240 1.12 -2.98 15.30
C LYS A 240 1.71 -1.61 15.63
N ARG A 241 2.05 -0.85 14.60
CA ARG A 241 2.65 0.49 14.71
C ARG A 241 1.70 1.51 15.32
N LEU A 242 0.42 1.48 14.94
CA LEU A 242 -0.62 2.33 15.54
C LEU A 242 -0.83 2.02 17.02
N LEU A 243 -0.80 0.75 17.43
CA LEU A 243 -0.88 0.36 18.84
C LEU A 243 0.32 0.89 19.63
N GLU A 244 1.54 0.79 19.09
CA GLU A 244 2.74 1.33 19.74
C GLU A 244 2.67 2.85 19.93
N ILE A 245 2.21 3.59 18.91
CA ILE A 245 2.05 5.05 18.97
C ILE A 245 0.91 5.46 19.90
N SER A 246 -0.20 4.71 19.92
CA SER A 246 -1.36 5.03 20.77
C SER A 246 -1.00 5.09 22.26
N GLY A 247 -0.10 4.22 22.70
CA GLY A 247 0.40 4.24 24.08
C GLY A 247 1.28 5.45 24.44
N LEU A 248 1.64 6.29 23.47
CA LEU A 248 2.38 7.55 23.70
C LEU A 248 1.47 8.79 23.70
N LEU A 249 0.19 8.65 23.36
CA LEU A 249 -0.73 9.78 23.21
C LEU A 249 -1.25 10.30 24.56
N GLY A 250 -1.32 9.45 25.60
CA GLY A 250 -1.74 9.87 26.95
C GLY A 250 -3.19 10.35 26.99
N ASP A 251 -3.46 11.42 27.74
CA ASP A 251 -4.82 11.90 28.03
C ASP A 251 -5.59 12.41 26.80
N ASP A 252 -4.87 12.95 25.80
CA ASP A 252 -5.47 13.43 24.55
C ASP A 252 -5.92 12.29 23.62
N TYR A 253 -5.62 11.03 23.96
CA TYR A 253 -5.86 9.86 23.12
C TYR A 253 -7.30 9.77 22.62
N SER A 254 -8.28 10.01 23.48
CA SER A 254 -9.71 9.93 23.14
C SER A 254 -10.09 10.97 22.07
N GLN A 255 -9.67 12.22 22.27
CA GLN A 255 -9.94 13.31 21.34
C GLN A 255 -9.26 13.09 19.98
N ILE A 256 -8.00 12.64 19.97
CA ILE A 256 -7.29 12.36 18.72
C ILE A 256 -7.93 11.19 17.99
N THR A 257 -8.27 10.11 18.70
CA THR A 257 -8.85 8.92 18.11
C THR A 257 -10.21 9.23 17.47
N SER A 258 -11.06 10.00 18.14
CA SER A 258 -12.35 10.45 17.57
C SER A 258 -12.16 11.30 16.31
N SER A 259 -11.25 12.28 16.32
CA SER A 259 -10.95 13.10 15.14
C SER A 259 -10.41 12.28 13.95
N VAL A 260 -9.61 11.25 14.25
CA VAL A 260 -9.05 10.35 13.25
C VAL A 260 -10.13 9.41 12.70
N MET A 261 -11.03 8.90 13.54
CA MET A 261 -12.17 8.09 13.09
C MET A 261 -13.08 8.88 12.16
N GLU A 262 -13.35 10.15 12.47
CA GLU A 262 -14.13 11.04 11.60
C GLU A 262 -13.43 11.26 10.26
N ALA A 263 -12.12 11.53 10.27
CA ALA A 263 -11.32 11.68 9.06
C ALA A 263 -11.32 10.40 8.20
N LYS A 264 -11.21 9.22 8.83
CA LYS A 264 -11.31 7.92 8.14
C LYS A 264 -12.70 7.75 7.49
N SER A 265 -13.77 8.09 8.20
CA SER A 265 -15.13 8.01 7.67
C SER A 265 -15.32 8.92 6.45
N LYS A 266 -14.80 10.15 6.50
CA LYS A 266 -14.82 11.09 5.35
C LYS A 266 -14.04 10.52 4.15
N GLU A 267 -12.86 9.96 4.37
CA GLU A 267 -12.06 9.31 3.32
C GLU A 267 -12.81 8.11 2.73
N HIS A 268 -13.38 7.21 3.55
CA HIS A 268 -14.20 6.11 3.04
C HIS A 268 -15.34 6.60 2.15
N LYS A 269 -16.09 7.61 2.58
CA LYS A 269 -17.20 8.18 1.78
C LYS A 269 -16.70 8.74 0.45
N LEU A 270 -15.56 9.42 0.44
CA LEU A 270 -14.96 9.94 -0.79
C LEU A 270 -14.60 8.80 -1.75
N TRP A 271 -13.86 7.80 -1.26
CA TRP A 271 -13.43 6.68 -2.10
C TRP A 271 -14.59 5.81 -2.61
N ILE A 272 -15.67 5.64 -1.84
CA ILE A 272 -16.89 4.99 -2.32
C ILE A 272 -17.47 5.73 -3.52
N LYS A 273 -17.57 7.07 -3.45
CA LYS A 273 -18.08 7.88 -4.56
C LYS A 273 -17.20 7.73 -5.80
N VAL A 274 -15.89 7.84 -5.64
CA VAL A 274 -14.93 7.67 -6.74
C VAL A 274 -15.05 6.26 -7.32
N PHE A 275 -15.15 5.23 -6.49
CA PHE A 275 -15.31 3.84 -6.91
C PHE A 275 -16.56 3.63 -7.74
N ILE A 276 -17.71 4.11 -7.27
CA ILE A 276 -18.98 4.00 -8.01
C ILE A 276 -18.87 4.70 -9.36
N VAL A 277 -18.40 5.95 -9.39
CA VAL A 277 -18.27 6.71 -10.64
C VAL A 277 -17.36 5.99 -11.63
N SER A 278 -16.18 5.54 -11.19
CA SER A 278 -15.24 4.80 -12.03
C SER A 278 -15.82 3.47 -12.53
N PHE A 279 -16.55 2.74 -11.68
CA PHE A 279 -17.17 1.47 -12.05
C PHE A 279 -18.24 1.66 -13.13
N PHE A 280 -19.08 2.67 -12.98
CA PHE A 280 -20.12 3.00 -13.96
C PHE A 280 -19.50 3.41 -15.31
N LEU A 281 -18.44 4.22 -15.30
CA LEU A 281 -17.76 4.67 -16.52
C LEU A 281 -17.05 3.53 -17.25
N ILE A 282 -16.35 2.67 -16.53
CA ILE A 282 -15.48 1.65 -17.13
C ILE A 282 -16.26 0.40 -17.53
N TYR A 283 -17.24 -0.05 -16.74
CA TYR A 283 -17.95 -1.30 -17.00
C TYR A 283 -19.40 -1.09 -17.44
N LEU A 284 -20.17 -0.32 -16.68
CA LEU A 284 -21.61 -0.25 -16.92
C LEU A 284 -21.94 0.48 -18.22
N LEU A 285 -21.24 1.57 -18.52
CA LEU A 285 -21.49 2.38 -19.70
C LEU A 285 -21.18 1.61 -21.00
N PRO A 286 -20.01 0.94 -21.16
CA PRO A 286 -19.79 0.06 -22.31
C PRO A 286 -20.79 -1.10 -22.38
N PHE A 287 -21.15 -1.70 -21.24
CA PHE A 287 -22.12 -2.78 -21.19
C PHE A 287 -23.52 -2.34 -21.66
N LEU A 288 -23.99 -1.16 -21.23
CA LEU A 288 -25.26 -0.57 -21.67
C LEU A 288 -25.26 -0.28 -23.18
N ILE A 289 -24.15 0.23 -23.73
CA ILE A 289 -24.01 0.44 -25.17
C ILE A 289 -24.16 -0.90 -25.91
N ILE A 290 -23.46 -1.95 -25.47
CA ILE A 290 -23.55 -3.28 -26.08
C ILE A 290 -24.99 -3.81 -25.99
N LEU A 291 -25.65 -3.66 -24.85
CA LEU A 291 -27.03 -4.14 -24.64
C LEU A 291 -28.02 -3.44 -25.60
N ILE A 292 -27.91 -2.11 -25.74
CA ILE A 292 -28.73 -1.34 -26.68
C ILE A 292 -28.49 -1.78 -28.13
N LEU A 293 -27.23 -2.05 -28.51
CA LEU A 293 -26.88 -2.54 -29.85
C LEU A 293 -27.49 -3.92 -30.13
N VAL A 294 -27.40 -4.85 -29.18
CA VAL A 294 -28.01 -6.17 -29.29
C VAL A 294 -29.54 -6.06 -29.38
N TRP A 295 -30.17 -5.24 -28.53
CA TRP A 295 -31.62 -5.05 -28.53
C TRP A 295 -32.14 -4.48 -29.86
N ARG A 296 -31.46 -3.48 -30.43
CA ARG A 296 -31.79 -2.95 -31.78
C ARG A 296 -31.69 -4.01 -32.87
N LYS A 297 -30.69 -4.90 -32.80
CA LYS A 297 -30.50 -6.00 -33.76
C LYS A 297 -31.60 -7.07 -33.65
N VAL A 298 -32.08 -7.35 -32.43
CA VAL A 298 -33.19 -8.30 -32.19
C VAL A 298 -34.53 -7.75 -32.70
N ILE A 299 -34.81 -6.46 -32.53
CA ILE A 299 -36.04 -5.83 -33.02
C ILE A 299 -36.06 -5.78 -34.56
N ARG A 300 -34.95 -5.38 -35.21
CA ARG A 300 -34.86 -5.33 -36.69
C ARG A 300 -34.91 -6.69 -37.39
N ARG A 301 -34.73 -7.81 -36.68
CA ARG A 301 -34.91 -9.15 -37.25
C ARG A 301 -36.38 -9.63 -37.20
N LYS A 302 -37.25 -8.94 -36.46
CA LYS A 302 -38.67 -9.28 -36.32
C LYS A 302 -39.61 -8.41 -37.17
N ALA A 303 -39.11 -7.35 -37.79
CA ALA A 303 -39.81 -6.52 -38.77
C ALA A 303 -39.28 -6.84 -40.16
#